data_AF-A0A9C7EXW1-F1
#
_entry.id   AF-A0A9C7EXW1-F1
#
_cell.length_a   1.000
_cell.length_b   1.000
_cell.length_c   1.000
_cell.angle_alpha   90.00
_cell.angle_beta   90.00
_cell.angle_gamma   90.00
#
_symmetry.space_group_name_H-M   'P 1'
#
loop_
_entity.id
_entity.type
_entity.pdbx_description
1 polymer ?
#
loop_
_entity_poly.entity_id
_entity_poly.type
_entity_poly.pdbx_seq_one_letter_code
_entity_poly.pdbx_strand_id
1 'polypeptide(L)'
;NFSIFFLMVMAIIGGSMLNWLMFFNPEMINLPKMLKLFTLFVCVMGGVLGYVMNYILLFYKNKSLNFYNFSNFVGVMWFMPYISTLIIIKFPLKLGLFTYKS
;
A
#
# COMPACT_ATOMS: atom_id res chain seq x y z
N ASN A 1 13.35 18.75 11.10
CA ASN A 1 14.54 18.37 10.28
C ASN A 1 15.34 17.26 10.91
N PHE A 2 15.82 17.42 12.16
CA PHE A 2 16.58 16.36 12.84
C PHE A 2 15.83 15.02 12.95
N SER A 3 14.52 15.05 13.23
CA SER A 3 13.68 13.84 13.29
C SER A 3 13.68 13.04 12.00
N ILE A 4 13.46 13.68 10.84
CA ILE A 4 13.40 13.02 9.53
C ILE A 4 14.76 12.42 9.15
N PHE A 5 15.84 13.13 9.46
CA PHE A 5 17.20 12.62 9.24
C PHE A 5 17.46 11.37 10.09
N PHE A 6 17.08 11.38 11.36
CA PHE A 6 17.21 10.21 12.23
C PHE A 6 16.37 9.02 11.73
N LEU A 7 15.13 9.26 11.28
CA LEU A 7 14.29 8.23 10.65
C LEU A 7 14.91 7.64 9.39
N MET A 8 15.51 8.48 8.52
CA MET A 8 16.20 8.01 7.31
C MET A 8 17.37 7.08 7.65
N VAL A 9 18.22 7.47 8.59
CA VAL A 9 19.37 6.67 9.04
C VAL A 9 18.89 5.35 9.65
N MET A 10 17.87 5.40 10.51
CA MET A 10 17.33 4.20 11.16
C MET A 10 16.64 3.25 10.16
N ALA A 11 16.01 3.76 9.10
CA ALA A 11 15.41 2.92 8.06
C ALA A 11 16.46 2.09 7.31
N ILE A 12 17.62 2.67 7.00
CA ILE A 12 18.72 2.00 6.29
C ILE A 12 19.39 0.95 7.20
N ILE A 13 19.72 1.34 8.43
CA ILE A 13 20.41 0.47 9.39
C ILE A 13 19.47 -0.62 9.89
N GLY A 14 18.25 -0.24 10.30
CA GLY A 14 17.24 -1.17 10.80
C GLY A 14 16.85 -2.21 9.75
N GLY A 15 16.67 -1.83 8.48
CA GLY A 15 16.36 -2.76 7.41
C GLY A 15 17.46 -3.81 7.17
N SER A 16 18.73 -3.38 7.17
CA SER A 16 19.86 -4.30 6.96
C SER A 16 20.10 -5.23 8.16
N MET A 17 19.99 -4.71 9.39
CA MET A 17 20.09 -5.51 10.60
C MET A 17 18.96 -6.55 10.72
N LEU A 18 17.71 -6.17 10.39
CA LEU A 18 16.57 -7.09 10.44
C LEU A 18 16.73 -8.25 9.45
N ASN A 19 17.29 -8.01 8.26
CA ASN A 19 17.53 -9.07 7.29
C ASN A 19 18.50 -10.14 7.84
N TRP A 20 19.58 -9.72 8.51
CA TRP A 20 20.50 -10.66 9.14
C TRP A 20 19.92 -11.40 10.34
N LEU A 21 19.02 -10.75 11.10
CA LEU A 21 18.37 -11.36 12.25
C LEU A 21 17.24 -12.34 11.88
N MET A 22 16.51 -12.09 10.78
CA MET A 22 15.38 -12.94 10.39
C MET A 22 15.81 -14.19 9.61
N PHE A 23 16.87 -14.12 8.80
CA PHE A 23 17.31 -15.22 7.95
C PHE A 23 18.41 -16.06 8.59
N PHE A 24 18.03 -16.93 9.54
CA PHE A 24 18.96 -17.87 10.18
C PHE A 24 19.43 -19.01 9.25
N ASN A 25 18.64 -19.38 8.23
CA ASN A 25 19.00 -20.38 7.22
C ASN A 25 18.94 -19.75 5.82
N PRO A 26 20.08 -19.54 5.13
CA PRO A 26 20.07 -19.03 3.77
C PRO A 26 19.67 -20.14 2.79
N GLU A 27 18.40 -20.20 2.40
CA GLU A 27 17.96 -21.01 1.26
C GLU A 27 18.40 -20.34 -0.05
N MET A 28 19.21 -21.03 -0.86
CA MET A 28 19.59 -20.52 -2.19
C MET A 28 18.41 -20.62 -3.15
N ILE A 29 17.84 -19.48 -3.53
CA ILE A 29 16.79 -19.41 -4.56
C ILE A 29 17.46 -19.29 -5.95
N ASN A 30 17.44 -20.37 -6.74
CA ASN A 30 17.93 -20.36 -8.13
C ASN A 30 16.82 -19.92 -9.10
N LEU A 31 16.70 -18.60 -9.29
CA LEU A 31 15.78 -18.01 -10.28
C LEU A 31 16.54 -17.65 -11.57
N PRO A 32 15.92 -17.78 -12.76
CA PRO A 32 16.48 -17.24 -14.00
C PRO A 32 16.70 -15.73 -13.87
N LYS A 33 17.78 -15.21 -14.49
CA LYS A 33 18.26 -13.82 -14.33
C LYS A 33 17.17 -12.76 -14.51
N MET A 34 16.20 -13.00 -15.41
CA MET A 34 15.08 -12.10 -15.66
C MET A 34 14.19 -11.90 -14.42
N LEU A 35 13.82 -12.97 -13.72
CA LEU A 35 12.96 -12.89 -12.53
C LEU A 35 13.68 -12.25 -11.34
N LYS A 36 14.99 -12.50 -11.20
CA LYS A 36 15.79 -11.94 -10.10
C LYS A 36 15.88 -10.41 -10.14
N LEU A 37 15.84 -9.81 -11.33
CA LEU A 37 15.94 -8.34 -11.52
C LEU A 37 14.58 -7.67 -11.74
N PHE A 38 13.49 -8.42 -11.83
CA PHE A 38 12.18 -7.91 -12.21
C PHE A 38 11.66 -6.82 -11.27
N THR A 39 11.87 -6.97 -9.96
CA THR A 39 11.43 -5.99 -8.95
C THR A 39 12.08 -4.63 -9.13
N LEU A 40 13.39 -4.60 -9.41
CA LEU A 40 14.13 -3.38 -9.72
C LEU A 40 13.58 -2.70 -10.98
N PHE A 41 13.31 -3.47 -12.04
CA PHE A 41 12.74 -2.92 -13.26
C PHE A 41 11.37 -2.28 -13.04
N VAL A 42 10.47 -2.96 -12.31
CA VAL A 42 9.13 -2.41 -12.00
C VAL A 42 9.23 -1.14 -11.14
N CYS A 43 10.12 -1.10 -10.15
CA CYS A 43 10.33 0.09 -9.33
C CYS A 43 10.82 1.30 -10.14
N VAL A 44 11.80 1.09 -11.03
CA VAL A 44 12.32 2.16 -11.89
C VAL A 44 11.25 2.63 -12.88
N MET A 45 10.55 1.71 -13.55
CA MET A 45 9.46 2.06 -14.45
C MET A 45 8.34 2.82 -13.74
N GLY A 46 7.95 2.38 -12.53
CA GLY A 46 6.95 3.06 -11.72
C GLY A 46 7.36 4.48 -11.33
N GLY A 47 8.63 4.69 -10.95
CA GLY A 47 9.17 6.02 -10.66
C GLY A 47 9.14 6.95 -11.87
N VAL A 48 9.55 6.47 -13.05
CA VAL A 48 9.52 7.26 -14.29
C VAL A 48 8.09 7.60 -14.70
N LEU A 49 7.17 6.62 -14.68
CA LEU A 49 5.76 6.85 -14.99
C LEU A 49 5.13 7.85 -14.01
N GLY A 50 5.40 7.72 -12.71
CA GLY A 50 4.94 8.66 -11.70
C GLY A 50 5.43 10.09 -11.94
N TYR A 51 6.70 10.25 -12.32
CA TYR A 51 7.27 11.55 -12.68
C TYR A 51 6.58 12.17 -13.90
N VAL A 52 6.37 11.38 -14.97
CA VAL A 52 5.68 11.84 -16.18
C VAL A 52 4.23 12.26 -15.89
N MET A 53 3.53 11.52 -15.02
CA MET A 53 2.16 11.84 -14.62
C MET A 53 2.05 13.16 -13.84
N ASN A 54 3.09 13.55 -13.09
CA ASN A 54 3.11 14.81 -12.34
C ASN A 54 3.30 16.04 -13.25
N TYR A 55 3.80 15.88 -14.47
CA TYR A 55 4.04 16.99 -15.39
C TYR A 55 2.78 17.47 -16.15
N ILE A 56 1.58 16.99 -15.79
CA ILE A 56 0.34 17.39 -16.46
C ILE A 56 -0.05 18.83 -16.04
N LEU A 57 -0.21 19.71 -17.03
CA LEU A 57 -0.61 21.11 -16.84
C LEU A 57 -2.02 21.23 -16.25
N LEU A 58 -2.23 22.24 -15.39
CA LEU A 58 -3.48 22.54 -14.68
C LEU A 58 -4.73 22.72 -15.57
N PHE A 59 -4.57 22.98 -16.87
CA PHE A 59 -5.68 23.20 -17.81
C PHE A 59 -6.11 21.95 -18.59
N TYR A 60 -5.58 20.76 -18.27
CA TYR A 60 -6.04 19.52 -18.88
C TYR A 60 -7.40 19.07 -18.30
N LYS A 61 -8.30 18.56 -19.15
CA LYS A 61 -9.54 17.89 -18.69
C LYS A 61 -9.14 16.73 -17.76
N ASN A 62 -9.56 16.79 -16.49
CA ASN A 62 -9.24 15.78 -15.49
C ASN A 62 -9.60 14.37 -15.99
N LYS A 63 -8.58 13.54 -16.25
CA LYS A 63 -8.76 12.14 -16.66
C LYS A 63 -9.45 11.32 -15.57
N SER A 64 -9.26 11.68 -14.29
CA SER A 64 -9.98 11.09 -13.16
C SER A 64 -11.48 11.31 -13.24
N LEU A 65 -11.94 12.50 -13.62
CA LEU A 65 -13.37 12.78 -13.83
C LEU A 65 -13.94 11.98 -15.01
N ASN A 66 -13.15 11.69 -16.03
CA ASN A 66 -13.58 10.85 -17.16
C ASN A 66 -13.71 9.37 -16.78
N PHE A 67 -12.87 8.87 -15.87
CA PHE A 67 -12.93 7.51 -15.32
C PHE A 67 -13.42 7.51 -13.86
N TYR A 68 -14.52 8.20 -13.61
CA TYR A 68 -15.02 8.44 -12.25
C TYR A 68 -15.23 7.15 -11.45
N ASN A 69 -15.90 6.15 -12.02
CA ASN A 69 -16.18 4.88 -11.33
C ASN A 69 -14.90 4.17 -10.83
N PHE A 70 -13.87 4.12 -11.68
CA PHE A 70 -12.61 3.48 -11.31
C PHE A 70 -11.84 4.31 -10.27
N SER A 71 -11.78 5.65 -10.46
CA SER A 71 -11.11 6.54 -9.50
C SER A 71 -11.77 6.51 -8.12
N ASN A 72 -13.10 6.43 -8.06
CA ASN A 72 -13.86 6.34 -6.81
C ASN A 72 -13.65 5.00 -6.12
N PHE A 73 -13.61 3.89 -6.86
CA PHE A 73 -13.31 2.56 -6.32
C PHE A 73 -11.93 2.51 -5.65
N VAL A 74 -10.90 3.02 -6.33
CA VAL A 74 -9.53 3.07 -5.79
C VAL A 74 -9.43 4.08 -4.64
N GLY A 75 -10.08 5.24 -4.74
CA GLY A 75 -10.04 6.31 -3.74
C GLY A 75 -10.71 5.94 -2.41
N VAL A 76 -11.79 5.14 -2.45
CA VAL A 76 -12.48 4.62 -1.26
C VAL A 76 -11.79 3.38 -0.68
N MET A 77 -10.58 3.05 -1.13
CA MET A 77 -9.84 1.84 -0.73
C MET A 77 -10.67 0.57 -0.94
N TRP A 78 -11.17 0.36 -2.16
CA TRP A 78 -11.95 -0.83 -2.53
C TRP A 78 -13.16 -1.09 -1.61
N PHE A 79 -13.80 -0.04 -1.11
CA PHE A 79 -14.90 -0.13 -0.14
C PHE A 79 -14.57 -0.83 1.18
N MET A 80 -13.29 -1.02 1.49
CA MET A 80 -12.84 -1.66 2.72
C MET A 80 -13.35 -0.97 4.00
N PRO A 81 -13.41 0.39 4.09
CA PRO A 81 -13.99 1.06 5.26
C PRO A 81 -15.47 0.77 5.46
N TYR A 82 -16.24 0.61 4.38
CA TYR A 82 -17.67 0.29 4.47
C TYR A 82 -17.89 -1.17 4.90
N ILE A 83 -17.05 -2.08 4.43
CA ILE A 83 -17.07 -3.49 4.85
C ILE A 83 -16.70 -3.60 6.33
N SER A 84 -15.64 -2.91 6.77
CA SER A 84 -15.13 -2.99 8.15
C SER A 84 -16.07 -2.37 9.18
N THR A 85 -16.87 -1.37 8.78
CA THR A 85 -17.80 -0.68 9.70
C THR A 85 -19.21 -1.23 9.58
N LEU A 86 -19.86 -1.11 8.43
CA LEU A 86 -21.31 -1.36 8.32
C LEU A 86 -21.68 -2.85 8.46
N ILE A 87 -20.87 -3.75 7.91
CA ILE A 87 -21.16 -5.20 7.94
C ILE A 87 -20.82 -5.77 9.32
N ILE A 88 -19.65 -5.41 9.85
CA ILE A 88 -19.14 -5.96 11.11
C ILE A 88 -19.88 -5.39 12.33
N ILE A 89 -20.27 -4.11 12.35
CA ILE A 89 -20.98 -3.51 13.50
C ILE A 89 -22.37 -4.12 13.73
N LYS A 90 -23.03 -4.64 12.70
CA LYS A 90 -24.38 -5.23 12.81
C LYS A 90 -24.42 -6.45 13.73
N PHE A 91 -23.34 -7.23 13.77
CA PHE A 91 -23.25 -8.45 14.59
C PHE A 91 -23.23 -8.17 16.12
N PRO A 92 -22.29 -7.36 16.67
CA PRO A 92 -22.29 -7.01 18.09
C PRO A 92 -23.54 -6.23 18.51
N LEU A 93 -24.10 -5.35 17.65
CA LEU A 93 -25.33 -4.62 17.98
C LEU A 93 -26.53 -5.55 18.16
N LYS A 94 -26.67 -6.56 17.31
CA LYS A 94 -27.75 -7.55 17.42
C LYS A 94 -27.61 -8.39 18.68
N LEU A 95 -26.38 -8.80 19.02
CA LEU A 95 -26.09 -9.52 20.27
C LEU A 95 -26.43 -8.67 21.51
N GLY A 96 -26.02 -7.40 21.53
CA GLY A 96 -26.34 -6.48 22.63
C GLY A 96 -27.84 -6.28 22.83
N LEU A 97 -28.61 -6.25 21.74
CA LEU A 97 -30.08 -6.12 21.82
C LEU A 97 -30.73 -7.40 22.38
N PHE A 98 -30.20 -8.58 22.03
CA PHE A 98 -30.67 -9.83 22.63
C PHE A 98 -30.38 -9.91 24.13
N THR A 99 -29.20 -9.46 24.59
CA THR A 99 -28.85 -9.45 26.02
C THR A 99 -29.63 -8.42 26.83
N TYR A 100 -30.08 -7.32 26.22
CA TYR A 100 -30.91 -6.33 26.91
C TYR A 100 -32.37 -6.79 27.06
N LYS A 101 -32.83 -7.65 26.13
CA LYS A 101 -34.23 -8.08 26.06
C LYS A 101 -34.50 -9.39 26.82
N SER A 102 -33.45 -10.13 27.19
CA SER A 102 -33.47 -11.26 28.13
C SER A 102 -33.42 -10.77 29.57
#